data_AF-A0A2T0U227-F1
#
_entry.id   AF-A0A2T0U227-F1
#
_cell.length_a   1.000
_cell.length_b   1.000
_cell.length_c   1.000
_cell.angle_alpha   90.00
_cell.angle_beta   90.00
_cell.angle_gamma   90.00
#
_symmetry.space_group_name_H-M   'P 1'
#
loop_
_entity.id
_entity.type
_entity.pdbx_description
1 polymer ?
#
loop_
_entity_poly.entity_id
_entity_poly.type
_entity_poly.pdbx_seq_one_letter_code
_entity_poly.pdbx_strand_id
1 'polypeptide(L)'
;MTTTATTPVGAPAPAAAPTPTAVATLDRPPLVRPRSGRLLAGVAAGTAAHLRTEPLVVRVVLVALATTGIGVVVYALLWFFVPQGEAVAAPAAAEPSRRQTVGLVLTGLGALVLLGNLATWGGGDLVAPLLLLGGGLAVIWRQFDTDRTLARPGVPWVLAGGAVLAAAGVVLLLATTGQLANARNGFTATLVILAGLVLATAPLWRRLLDSRAAERTARIRSEERAAVAAHLHDSVLQTLALIQRHAGDQQAVARLARSQERELRSWLYEPATAAGGTWAGLVSHMVAEVEADHALTVDPVVVGDAPVDDALAALGAATREALVNAAKHAGVTSADLYTEVTAQSVSVFVRDRGAGFEPAAVPGDRRGLRDSVTGRVARIGGTATVRSAPGEGTEVELVLPREAAA
;
A
#
# COMPACT_ATOMS: atom_id res chain seq x y z
N MET A 1 -11.38 28.97 82.75
CA MET A 1 -11.48 27.49 82.67
C MET A 1 -12.59 27.15 81.68
N THR A 2 -12.38 26.08 80.92
CA THR A 2 -13.32 25.38 80.03
C THR A 2 -13.83 26.11 78.78
N THR A 3 -13.06 25.92 77.72
CA THR A 3 -13.46 25.87 76.30
C THR A 3 -14.56 24.82 76.09
N THR A 4 -15.61 25.15 75.35
CA THR A 4 -16.51 24.16 74.74
C THR A 4 -16.88 24.64 73.34
N ALA A 5 -16.51 23.85 72.34
CA ALA A 5 -16.65 24.14 70.92
C ALA A 5 -18.10 23.90 70.47
N THR A 6 -18.65 24.86 69.73
CA THR A 6 -19.94 24.80 69.06
C THR A 6 -19.71 24.34 67.62
N THR A 7 -20.17 23.14 67.26
CA THR A 7 -20.17 22.63 65.89
C THR A 7 -21.44 23.11 65.17
N PRO A 8 -21.37 23.69 63.96
CA PRO A 8 -22.56 24.09 63.22
C PRO A 8 -23.20 22.91 62.47
N VAL A 9 -24.54 22.95 62.43
CA VAL A 9 -25.46 22.01 61.76
C VAL A 9 -25.20 21.95 60.26
N GLY A 10 -25.00 20.74 59.73
CA GLY A 10 -24.82 20.46 58.31
C GLY A 10 -26.11 20.61 57.49
N ALA A 11 -25.96 21.19 56.31
CA ALA A 11 -27.01 21.36 55.30
C ALA A 11 -27.55 20.01 54.76
N PRO A 12 -28.82 19.94 54.34
CA PRO A 12 -29.43 18.72 53.83
C PRO A 12 -28.85 18.30 52.48
N ALA A 13 -28.60 16.99 52.32
CA ALA A 13 -28.09 16.38 51.10
C ALA A 13 -29.09 16.49 49.93
N PRO A 14 -28.62 16.68 48.68
CA PRO A 14 -29.49 16.77 47.51
C PRO A 14 -30.16 15.42 47.21
N ALA A 15 -31.46 15.49 46.89
CA ALA A 15 -32.29 14.35 46.53
C ALA A 15 -31.70 13.58 45.33
N ALA A 16 -31.51 12.28 45.51
CA ALA A 16 -31.08 11.37 44.46
C ALA A 16 -32.11 11.35 43.32
N ALA A 17 -31.68 11.70 42.11
CA ALA A 17 -32.46 11.52 40.90
C ALA A 17 -32.78 10.02 40.70
N PRO A 18 -33.99 9.65 40.24
CA PRO A 18 -34.31 8.25 39.97
C PRO A 18 -33.43 7.73 38.83
N THR A 19 -32.64 6.70 39.13
CA THR A 19 -31.88 5.91 38.16
C THR A 19 -32.85 5.42 37.08
N PRO A 20 -32.58 5.62 35.78
CA PRO A 20 -33.43 5.05 34.75
C PRO A 20 -33.34 3.52 34.85
N THR A 21 -34.40 2.90 35.34
CA THR A 21 -34.60 1.46 35.29
C THR A 21 -34.60 1.08 33.82
N ALA A 22 -33.47 0.56 33.33
CA ALA A 22 -33.38 0.03 31.99
C ALA A 22 -34.39 -1.11 31.87
N VAL A 23 -35.50 -0.84 31.17
CA VAL A 23 -36.43 -1.87 30.74
C VAL A 23 -35.66 -2.76 29.79
N ALA A 24 -35.15 -3.89 30.29
CA ALA A 24 -34.49 -4.90 29.48
C ALA A 24 -35.55 -5.46 28.51
N THR A 25 -35.58 -4.95 27.29
CA THR A 25 -36.32 -5.56 26.20
C THR A 25 -35.82 -7.00 26.06
N LEU A 26 -36.74 -7.96 26.16
CA LEU A 26 -36.48 -9.39 25.96
C LEU A 26 -36.24 -9.69 24.47
N ASP A 27 -35.29 -9.02 23.84
CA ASP A 27 -34.88 -9.41 22.50
C ASP A 27 -34.08 -10.72 22.60
N ARG A 28 -34.57 -11.75 21.89
CA ARG A 28 -33.84 -12.99 21.76
C ARG A 28 -32.54 -12.67 21.01
N PRO A 29 -31.37 -13.09 21.52
CA PRO A 29 -30.11 -12.83 20.84
C PRO A 29 -30.18 -13.44 19.43
N PRO A 30 -29.63 -12.77 18.41
CA PRO A 30 -29.66 -13.26 17.04
C PRO A 30 -29.03 -14.65 16.97
N LEU A 31 -29.60 -15.52 16.13
CA LEU A 31 -29.08 -16.86 15.92
C LEU A 31 -27.70 -16.75 15.24
N VAL A 32 -26.64 -16.99 16.00
CA VAL A 32 -25.24 -16.84 15.56
C VAL A 32 -24.43 -18.05 16.01
N ARG A 33 -23.54 -18.54 15.14
CA ARG A 33 -22.64 -19.66 15.47
C ARG A 33 -21.36 -19.16 16.14
N PRO A 34 -21.05 -19.57 17.39
CA PRO A 34 -19.85 -19.14 18.11
C PRO A 34 -18.55 -19.68 17.49
N ARG A 35 -17.49 -18.87 17.57
CA ARG A 35 -16.14 -19.19 17.05
C ARG A 35 -15.30 -20.06 17.99
N SER A 36 -15.53 -19.98 19.31
CA SER A 36 -14.81 -20.73 20.36
C SER A 36 -15.74 -21.72 21.11
N GLY A 37 -15.17 -22.75 21.76
CA GLY A 37 -15.94 -23.72 22.58
C GLY A 37 -16.82 -24.73 21.82
N ARG A 38 -16.56 -24.93 20.52
CA ARG A 38 -17.38 -25.80 19.63
C ARG A 38 -16.80 -27.20 19.47
N LEU A 39 -17.67 -28.22 19.43
CA LEU A 39 -17.31 -29.60 19.08
C LEU A 39 -17.38 -29.83 17.55
N LEU A 40 -18.52 -29.50 16.93
CA LEU A 40 -18.69 -29.44 15.47
C LEU A 40 -19.41 -28.14 15.10
N ALA A 41 -18.82 -27.34 14.21
CA ALA A 41 -19.38 -26.18 13.51
C ALA A 41 -20.21 -25.11 14.29
N GLY A 42 -20.28 -25.18 15.61
CA GLY A 42 -20.95 -24.21 16.49
C GLY A 42 -22.49 -24.21 16.41
N VAL A 43 -23.12 -25.04 15.56
CA VAL A 43 -24.57 -25.00 15.28
C VAL A 43 -25.38 -25.25 16.55
N ALA A 44 -25.15 -26.37 17.24
CA ALA A 44 -25.90 -26.70 18.44
C ALA A 44 -25.70 -25.68 19.58
N ALA A 45 -24.53 -25.03 19.66
CA ALA A 45 -24.25 -23.99 20.64
C ALA A 45 -24.96 -22.67 20.30
N GLY A 46 -24.99 -22.29 19.01
CA GLY A 46 -25.71 -21.12 18.53
C GLY A 46 -27.23 -21.27 18.67
N THR A 47 -27.78 -22.43 18.31
CA THR A 47 -29.21 -22.72 18.48
C THR A 47 -29.61 -22.77 19.95
N ALA A 48 -28.76 -23.32 20.82
CA ALA A 48 -28.99 -23.34 22.26
C ALA A 48 -28.97 -21.94 22.88
N ALA A 49 -28.05 -21.07 22.45
CA ALA A 49 -27.99 -19.68 22.90
C ALA A 49 -29.23 -18.88 22.45
N HIS A 50 -29.70 -19.11 21.22
CA HIS A 50 -30.91 -18.47 20.69
C HIS A 50 -32.19 -18.94 21.40
N LEU A 51 -32.28 -20.24 21.73
CA LEU A 51 -33.42 -20.85 22.42
C LEU A 51 -33.35 -20.74 23.96
N ARG A 52 -32.26 -20.20 24.52
CA ARG A 52 -31.97 -20.14 25.96
C ARG A 52 -32.05 -21.51 26.67
N THR A 53 -31.59 -22.56 25.99
CA THR A 53 -31.57 -23.93 26.51
C THR A 53 -30.13 -24.42 26.69
N GLU A 54 -29.94 -25.52 27.42
CA GLU A 54 -28.63 -26.16 27.50
C GLU A 54 -28.19 -26.72 26.12
N PRO A 55 -26.93 -26.53 25.70
CA PRO A 55 -26.41 -27.07 24.44
C PRO A 55 -26.54 -28.58 24.29
N LEU A 56 -26.65 -29.30 25.42
CA LEU A 56 -26.80 -30.75 25.47
C LEU A 56 -28.17 -31.19 24.93
N VAL A 57 -29.25 -30.47 25.27
CA VAL A 57 -30.60 -30.80 24.80
C VAL A 57 -30.68 -30.69 23.28
N VAL A 58 -30.10 -29.62 22.71
CA VAL A 58 -30.05 -29.40 21.27
C VAL A 58 -29.25 -30.51 20.57
N ARG A 59 -28.14 -30.96 21.17
CA ARG A 59 -27.33 -32.08 20.63
C ARG A 59 -28.10 -33.39 20.64
N VAL A 60 -28.77 -33.74 21.75
CA VAL A 60 -29.55 -34.98 21.87
C VAL A 60 -30.71 -35.00 20.87
N VAL A 61 -31.43 -33.88 20.73
CA VAL A 61 -32.52 -33.77 19.74
C VAL A 61 -32.00 -33.92 18.33
N LEU A 62 -30.90 -33.24 17.97
CA LEU A 62 -30.30 -33.36 16.64
C LEU A 62 -29.81 -34.78 16.33
N VAL A 63 -29.22 -35.46 17.32
CA VAL A 63 -28.75 -36.86 17.17
C VAL A 63 -29.94 -37.81 17.04
N ALA A 64 -30.99 -37.64 17.84
CA ALA A 64 -32.22 -38.42 17.71
C ALA A 64 -32.91 -38.18 16.36
N LEU A 65 -32.93 -36.94 15.86
CA LEU A 65 -33.47 -36.64 14.53
C LEU A 65 -32.54 -37.16 13.41
N ALA A 66 -31.25 -37.30 13.68
CA ALA A 66 -30.30 -37.83 12.70
C ALA A 66 -30.53 -39.33 12.45
N THR A 67 -31.09 -40.09 13.40
CA THR A 67 -31.39 -41.51 13.18
C THR A 67 -32.46 -41.73 12.10
N THR A 68 -33.25 -40.69 11.78
CA THR A 68 -34.20 -40.71 10.64
C THR A 68 -33.66 -39.96 9.41
N GLY A 69 -32.39 -39.56 9.39
CA GLY A 69 -31.74 -38.76 8.34
C GLY A 69 -32.06 -37.26 8.38
N ILE A 70 -33.25 -36.88 8.87
CA ILE A 70 -33.74 -35.50 8.94
C ILE A 70 -32.80 -34.59 9.76
N GLY A 71 -32.26 -35.09 10.87
CA GLY A 71 -31.35 -34.33 11.73
C GLY A 71 -30.05 -33.92 11.04
N VAL A 72 -29.54 -34.73 10.11
CA VAL A 72 -28.34 -34.39 9.33
C VAL A 72 -28.64 -33.24 8.37
N VAL A 73 -29.79 -33.29 7.70
CA VAL A 73 -30.24 -32.23 6.78
C VAL A 73 -30.50 -30.93 7.52
N VAL A 74 -31.21 -30.99 8.66
CA VAL A 74 -31.48 -29.81 9.51
C VAL A 74 -30.18 -29.20 10.02
N TYR A 75 -29.22 -30.04 10.43
CA TYR A 75 -27.90 -29.57 10.87
C TYR A 75 -27.14 -28.87 9.74
N ALA A 76 -27.16 -29.44 8.52
CA ALA A 76 -26.53 -28.85 7.34
C ALA A 76 -27.18 -27.52 6.92
N LEU A 77 -28.52 -27.43 6.98
CA LEU A 77 -29.26 -26.20 6.69
C LEU A 77 -28.95 -25.10 7.72
N LEU A 78 -28.96 -25.42 9.00
CA LEU A 78 -28.57 -24.47 10.05
C LEU A 78 -27.10 -24.08 9.93
N TRP A 79 -26.24 -24.98 9.47
CA TRP A 79 -24.84 -24.66 9.18
C TRP A 79 -24.69 -23.71 7.98
N PHE A 80 -25.52 -23.85 6.96
CA PHE A 80 -25.45 -23.02 5.75
C PHE A 80 -26.05 -21.62 5.96
N PHE A 81 -27.23 -21.54 6.59
CA PHE A 81 -28.00 -20.30 6.69
C PHE A 81 -27.68 -19.44 7.92
N VAL A 82 -27.10 -20.00 8.98
CA VAL A 82 -26.82 -19.24 10.20
C VAL A 82 -25.45 -18.54 10.09
N PRO A 83 -25.34 -17.21 10.22
CA PRO A 83 -24.05 -16.51 10.12
C PRO A 83 -23.11 -16.84 11.30
N GLN A 84 -21.80 -16.74 11.07
CA GLN A 84 -20.78 -16.89 12.12
C GLN A 84 -20.52 -15.55 12.81
N GLY A 85 -20.40 -15.55 14.14
CA GLY A 85 -20.17 -14.33 14.91
C GLY A 85 -19.85 -14.62 16.37
N GLU A 86 -19.63 -13.57 17.15
CA GLU A 86 -19.39 -13.68 18.58
C GLU A 86 -20.73 -13.85 19.29
N ALA A 87 -20.98 -15.04 19.82
CA ALA A 87 -22.10 -15.24 20.72
C ALA A 87 -21.79 -14.52 22.03
N VAL A 88 -22.77 -13.77 22.56
CA VAL A 88 -22.72 -13.24 23.93
C VAL A 88 -22.41 -14.40 24.86
N ALA A 89 -21.30 -14.31 25.59
CA ALA A 89 -20.79 -15.38 26.43
C ALA A 89 -21.90 -15.89 27.36
N ALA A 90 -22.34 -17.15 27.14
CA ALA A 90 -23.04 -17.87 28.18
C ALA A 90 -22.08 -18.00 29.38
N PRO A 91 -22.57 -17.91 30.62
CA PRO A 91 -21.73 -17.93 31.82
C PRO A 91 -20.79 -19.13 31.78
N ALA A 92 -19.53 -18.85 32.12
CA ALA A 92 -18.41 -19.78 32.07
C ALA A 92 -18.79 -21.14 32.68
N ALA A 93 -18.38 -22.19 31.97
CA ALA A 93 -18.59 -23.58 32.35
C ALA A 93 -18.16 -23.83 33.81
N ALA A 94 -19.14 -24.12 34.66
CA ALA A 94 -18.91 -24.77 35.94
C ALA A 94 -18.39 -26.20 35.69
N GLU A 95 -17.61 -26.71 36.64
CA GLU A 95 -16.90 -28.00 36.59
C GLU A 95 -17.69 -29.16 35.95
N PRO A 96 -17.01 -30.11 35.28
CA PRO A 96 -17.66 -31.18 34.55
C PRO A 96 -18.56 -32.02 35.47
N SER A 97 -19.86 -31.72 35.46
CA SER A 97 -20.83 -32.44 36.28
C SER A 97 -21.11 -33.82 35.69
N ARG A 98 -21.52 -34.76 36.55
CA ARG A 98 -21.93 -36.13 36.20
C ARG A 98 -23.03 -36.19 35.10
N ARG A 99 -23.75 -35.08 34.86
CA ARG A 99 -24.74 -34.95 33.77
C ARG A 99 -24.08 -34.74 32.40
N GLN A 100 -22.91 -34.11 32.36
CA GLN A 100 -22.16 -33.84 31.13
C GLN A 100 -21.46 -35.09 30.60
N THR A 101 -20.98 -35.98 31.48
CA THR A 101 -20.45 -37.31 31.11
C THR A 101 -21.56 -38.23 30.63
N VAL A 102 -22.73 -38.25 31.28
CA VAL A 102 -23.91 -38.98 30.81
C VAL A 102 -24.39 -38.47 29.44
N GLY A 103 -24.38 -37.15 29.24
CA GLY A 103 -24.68 -36.54 27.93
C GLY A 103 -23.70 -36.95 26.83
N LEU A 104 -22.40 -36.98 27.13
CA LEU A 104 -21.37 -37.43 26.19
C LEU A 104 -21.55 -38.91 25.82
N VAL A 105 -21.88 -39.76 26.80
CA VAL A 105 -22.16 -41.18 26.59
C VAL A 105 -23.42 -41.39 25.76
N LEU A 106 -24.52 -40.68 26.02
CA LEU A 106 -25.75 -40.77 25.23
C LEU A 106 -25.58 -40.23 23.81
N THR A 107 -24.80 -39.17 23.63
CA THR A 107 -24.47 -38.64 22.29
C THR A 107 -23.57 -39.63 21.53
N GLY A 108 -22.62 -40.26 22.22
CA GLY A 108 -21.77 -41.32 21.68
C GLY A 108 -22.57 -42.58 21.30
N LEU A 109 -23.53 -42.98 22.14
CA LEU A 109 -24.43 -44.11 21.87
C LEU A 109 -25.36 -43.83 20.68
N GLY A 110 -25.90 -42.60 20.58
CA GLY A 110 -26.68 -42.15 19.43
C GLY A 110 -25.86 -42.09 18.14
N ALA A 111 -24.60 -41.67 18.21
CA ALA A 111 -23.67 -41.72 17.08
C ALA A 111 -23.32 -43.16 16.68
N LEU A 112 -23.22 -44.09 17.64
CA LEU A 112 -22.97 -45.52 17.39
C LEU A 112 -24.17 -46.19 16.71
N VAL A 113 -25.40 -45.88 17.15
CA VAL A 113 -26.65 -46.35 16.53
C VAL A 113 -26.85 -45.73 15.14
N LEU A 114 -26.43 -44.47 14.93
CA LEU A 114 -26.41 -43.82 13.63
C LEU A 114 -25.41 -44.49 12.67
N LEU A 115 -24.20 -44.82 13.16
CA LEU A 115 -23.18 -45.56 12.40
C LEU A 115 -23.67 -46.96 12.01
N GLY A 116 -24.35 -47.64 12.94
CA GLY A 116 -24.97 -48.95 12.70
C GLY A 116 -26.09 -48.89 11.67
N ASN A 117 -26.96 -47.86 11.72
CA ASN A 117 -28.02 -47.68 10.74
C ASN A 117 -27.49 -47.30 9.34
N LEU A 118 -26.45 -46.45 9.27
CA LEU A 118 -25.80 -46.08 8.02
C LEU A 118 -25.17 -47.28 7.31
N ALA A 119 -24.72 -48.29 8.06
CA ALA A 119 -24.22 -49.56 7.51
C ALA A 119 -25.34 -50.47 6.95
N THR A 120 -26.61 -50.23 7.31
CA THR A 120 -27.75 -51.09 6.93
C THR A 120 -28.61 -50.53 5.79
N TRP A 121 -28.52 -49.23 5.46
CA TRP A 121 -29.43 -48.56 4.51
C TRP A 121 -28.98 -48.56 3.04
N GLY A 122 -27.79 -49.08 2.75
CA GLY A 122 -27.35 -49.31 1.38
C GLY A 122 -25.99 -49.97 1.44
N GLY A 123 -25.85 -51.14 0.80
CA GLY A 123 -24.58 -51.89 0.78
C GLY A 123 -23.39 -50.95 0.66
N GLY A 124 -22.37 -51.15 1.50
CA GLY A 124 -21.30 -50.19 1.83
C GLY A 124 -20.54 -49.55 0.66
N ASP A 125 -20.82 -49.98 -0.57
CA ASP A 125 -20.30 -49.51 -1.84
C ASP A 125 -20.66 -48.06 -2.19
N LEU A 126 -21.81 -47.53 -1.74
CA LEU A 126 -22.24 -46.14 -2.07
C LEU A 126 -21.91 -45.11 -0.98
N VAL A 127 -21.79 -45.55 0.27
CA VAL A 127 -21.59 -44.65 1.42
C VAL A 127 -20.16 -44.10 1.43
N ALA A 128 -19.15 -44.94 1.20
CA ALA A 128 -17.75 -44.50 1.22
C ALA A 128 -17.41 -43.48 0.11
N PRO A 129 -17.86 -43.67 -1.16
CA PRO A 129 -17.64 -42.67 -2.21
C PRO A 129 -18.33 -41.33 -1.95
N LEU A 130 -19.56 -41.34 -1.42
CA LEU A 130 -20.30 -40.10 -1.11
C LEU A 130 -19.68 -39.33 0.06
N LEU A 131 -19.16 -40.03 1.07
CA LEU A 131 -18.43 -39.41 2.18
C LEU A 131 -17.11 -38.77 1.72
N LEU A 132 -16.39 -39.41 0.80
CA LEU A 132 -15.19 -38.84 0.18
C LEU A 132 -15.52 -37.61 -0.67
N LEU A 133 -16.54 -37.70 -1.54
CA LEU A 133 -16.96 -36.58 -2.38
C LEU A 133 -17.40 -35.36 -1.53
N GLY A 134 -18.26 -35.61 -0.54
CA GLY A 134 -18.73 -34.57 0.39
C GLY A 134 -17.59 -33.98 1.24
N GLY A 135 -16.66 -34.81 1.71
CA GLY A 135 -15.49 -34.38 2.45
C GLY A 135 -14.55 -33.48 1.63
N GLY A 136 -14.28 -33.85 0.37
CA GLY A 136 -13.46 -33.06 -0.54
C GLY A 136 -14.09 -31.71 -0.88
N LEU A 137 -15.40 -31.70 -1.16
CA LEU A 137 -16.16 -30.47 -1.42
C LEU A 137 -16.22 -29.56 -0.18
N ALA A 138 -16.33 -30.12 1.02
CA ALA A 138 -16.34 -29.37 2.27
C ALA A 138 -14.99 -28.70 2.58
N VAL A 139 -13.86 -29.33 2.23
CA VAL A 139 -12.52 -28.72 2.36
C VAL A 139 -12.39 -27.50 1.44
N ILE A 140 -12.83 -27.64 0.18
CA ILE A 140 -12.83 -26.54 -0.80
C ILE A 140 -13.73 -25.41 -0.31
N TRP A 141 -14.96 -25.72 0.11
CA TRP A 141 -15.94 -24.70 0.52
C TRP A 141 -15.54 -23.96 1.80
N ARG A 142 -14.98 -24.66 2.79
CA ARG A 142 -14.44 -24.05 4.03
C ARG A 142 -13.38 -22.98 3.73
N GLN A 143 -12.67 -23.11 2.62
CA GLN A 143 -11.59 -22.21 2.24
C GLN A 143 -12.11 -20.93 1.57
N PHE A 144 -13.27 -20.98 0.91
CA PHE A 144 -13.97 -19.81 0.38
C PHE A 144 -14.77 -19.06 1.46
N ASP A 145 -15.28 -19.77 2.48
CA ASP A 145 -16.06 -19.17 3.60
C ASP A 145 -15.18 -18.50 4.66
N THR A 146 -13.86 -18.71 4.63
CA THR A 146 -12.94 -17.97 5.49
C THR A 146 -12.41 -16.78 4.68
N ASP A 147 -12.60 -15.54 5.13
CA ASP A 147 -12.09 -14.26 4.53
C ASP A 147 -10.55 -14.18 4.37
N ARG A 148 -9.84 -15.31 4.33
CA ARG A 148 -8.41 -15.39 4.11
C ARG A 148 -8.18 -15.28 2.61
N THR A 149 -7.60 -14.15 2.22
CA THR A 149 -7.03 -13.93 0.89
C THR A 149 -6.33 -15.20 0.38
N LEU A 150 -6.58 -15.54 -0.89
CA LEU A 150 -5.98 -16.69 -1.60
C LEU A 150 -4.42 -16.65 -1.64
N ALA A 151 -3.81 -15.57 -1.15
CA ALA A 151 -2.39 -15.27 -1.19
C ALA A 151 -1.54 -15.97 -0.12
N ARG A 152 -2.11 -16.80 0.76
CA ARG A 152 -1.30 -17.54 1.75
C ARG A 152 -0.65 -18.78 1.12
N PRO A 153 0.65 -19.03 1.32
CA PRO A 153 1.41 -20.05 0.59
C PRO A 153 0.95 -21.51 0.78
N GLY A 154 0.09 -21.81 1.76
CA GLY A 154 -0.48 -23.15 1.97
C GLY A 154 -1.90 -23.36 1.40
N VAL A 155 -2.60 -22.27 1.04
CA VAL A 155 -3.98 -22.33 0.56
C VAL A 155 -4.14 -23.12 -0.75
N PRO A 156 -3.31 -22.93 -1.79
CA PRO A 156 -3.46 -23.68 -3.05
C PRO A 156 -3.27 -25.20 -2.86
N TRP A 157 -2.40 -25.63 -1.94
CA TRP A 157 -2.19 -27.05 -1.65
C TRP A 157 -3.38 -27.70 -0.94
N VAL A 158 -4.07 -26.97 -0.06
CA VAL A 158 -5.29 -27.45 0.60
C VAL A 158 -6.45 -27.55 -0.41
N LEU A 159 -6.58 -26.59 -1.32
CA LEU A 159 -7.57 -26.65 -2.42
C LEU A 159 -7.30 -27.82 -3.36
N ALA A 160 -6.03 -28.03 -3.74
CA ALA A 160 -5.62 -29.16 -4.54
C ALA A 160 -5.91 -30.50 -3.84
N GLY A 161 -5.62 -30.60 -2.53
CA GLY A 161 -5.94 -31.77 -1.71
C GLY A 161 -7.45 -32.07 -1.65
N GLY A 162 -8.28 -31.04 -1.47
CA GLY A 162 -9.75 -31.17 -1.50
C GLY A 162 -10.28 -31.62 -2.86
N ALA A 163 -9.70 -31.09 -3.95
CA ALA A 163 -10.06 -31.48 -5.32
C ALA A 163 -9.68 -32.93 -5.64
N VAL A 164 -8.49 -33.38 -5.22
CA VAL A 164 -8.05 -34.77 -5.39
C VAL A 164 -8.95 -35.73 -4.61
N LEU A 165 -9.33 -35.36 -3.39
CA LEU A 165 -10.17 -36.19 -2.53
C LEU A 165 -11.61 -36.29 -3.07
N ALA A 166 -12.16 -35.19 -3.60
CA ALA A 166 -13.44 -35.20 -4.31
C ALA A 166 -13.39 -36.06 -5.58
N ALA A 167 -12.33 -35.94 -6.39
CA ALA A 167 -12.13 -36.73 -7.59
C ALA A 167 -12.01 -38.23 -7.28
N ALA A 168 -11.28 -38.59 -6.22
CA ALA A 168 -11.17 -39.98 -5.75
C ALA A 168 -12.54 -40.55 -5.32
N GLY A 169 -13.38 -39.75 -4.66
CA GLY A 169 -14.76 -40.12 -4.33
C GLY A 169 -15.61 -40.39 -5.57
N VAL A 170 -15.53 -39.54 -6.60
CA VAL A 170 -16.25 -39.75 -7.87
C VAL A 170 -15.76 -41.01 -8.60
N VAL A 171 -14.44 -41.24 -8.66
CA VAL A 171 -13.87 -42.42 -9.31
C VAL A 171 -14.29 -43.71 -8.59
N LEU A 172 -14.28 -43.72 -7.26
CA LEU A 172 -14.73 -44.86 -6.47
C LEU A 172 -16.24 -45.12 -6.65
N LEU A 173 -17.06 -44.07 -6.74
CA LEU A 173 -18.49 -44.16 -7.03
C LEU A 173 -18.74 -44.78 -8.41
N LEU A 174 -17.98 -44.37 -9.42
CA LEU A 174 -18.08 -44.88 -10.78
C LEU A 174 -17.59 -46.33 -10.92
N ALA A 175 -16.58 -46.71 -10.12
CA ALA A 175 -16.05 -48.07 -10.08
C ALA A 175 -17.04 -49.04 -9.41
N THR A 176 -17.57 -48.66 -8.25
CA THR A 176 -18.53 -49.48 -7.46
C THR A 176 -19.86 -49.71 -8.19
N THR A 177 -20.31 -48.73 -8.98
CA THR A 177 -21.54 -48.82 -9.78
C THR A 177 -21.35 -49.51 -11.15
N GLY A 178 -20.12 -49.93 -11.49
CA GLY A 178 -19.80 -50.56 -12.77
C GLY A 178 -19.91 -49.62 -13.99
N GLN A 179 -20.08 -48.32 -13.77
CA GLN A 179 -20.29 -47.33 -14.83
C GLN A 179 -18.99 -46.77 -15.40
N LEU A 180 -17.82 -47.21 -14.94
CA LEU A 180 -16.51 -46.65 -15.31
C LEU A 180 -16.27 -46.59 -16.84
N ALA A 181 -16.68 -47.62 -17.57
CA ALA A 181 -16.51 -47.67 -19.03
C ALA A 181 -17.44 -46.67 -19.76
N ASN A 182 -18.70 -46.55 -19.33
CA ASN A 182 -19.66 -45.59 -19.87
C ASN A 182 -19.27 -44.15 -19.49
N ALA A 183 -18.78 -43.98 -18.27
CA ALA A 183 -18.29 -42.72 -17.76
C ALA A 183 -17.07 -42.22 -18.52
N ARG A 184 -16.13 -43.08 -18.94
CA ARG A 184 -14.96 -42.66 -19.74
C ARG A 184 -15.38 -41.93 -21.01
N ASN A 185 -16.38 -42.44 -21.73
CA ASN A 185 -16.88 -41.81 -22.95
C ASN A 185 -17.71 -40.56 -22.67
N GLY A 186 -18.48 -40.55 -21.57
CA GLY A 186 -19.19 -39.35 -21.11
C GLY A 186 -18.24 -38.24 -20.64
N PHE A 187 -17.12 -38.60 -20.00
CA PHE A 187 -16.09 -37.69 -19.52
C PHE A 187 -15.33 -37.05 -20.67
N THR A 188 -14.95 -37.81 -21.70
CA THR A 188 -14.29 -37.23 -22.88
C THR A 188 -15.22 -36.23 -23.58
N ALA A 189 -16.50 -36.58 -23.77
CA ALA A 189 -17.48 -35.66 -24.34
C ALA A 189 -17.67 -34.40 -23.47
N THR A 190 -17.80 -34.56 -22.15
CA THR A 190 -17.95 -33.45 -21.20
C THR A 190 -16.73 -32.55 -21.18
N LEU A 191 -15.52 -33.11 -21.23
CA LEU A 191 -14.26 -32.38 -21.25
C LEU A 191 -14.10 -31.59 -22.56
N VAL A 192 -14.48 -32.18 -23.70
CA VAL A 192 -14.50 -31.48 -24.99
C VAL A 192 -15.50 -30.32 -24.97
N ILE A 193 -16.70 -30.52 -24.41
CA ILE A 193 -17.71 -29.46 -24.27
C ILE A 193 -17.20 -28.34 -23.35
N LEU A 194 -16.62 -28.67 -22.18
CA LEU A 194 -16.07 -27.69 -21.26
C LEU A 194 -14.89 -26.93 -21.87
N ALA A 195 -13.98 -27.62 -22.56
CA ALA A 195 -12.88 -26.98 -23.28
C ALA A 195 -13.41 -26.05 -24.38
N GLY A 196 -14.42 -26.49 -25.13
CA GLY A 196 -15.12 -25.66 -26.12
C GLY A 196 -15.77 -24.43 -25.50
N LEU A 197 -16.44 -24.56 -24.35
CA LEU A 197 -17.06 -23.44 -23.63
C LEU A 197 -16.01 -22.44 -23.10
N VAL A 198 -14.91 -22.93 -22.54
CA VAL A 198 -13.80 -22.10 -22.09
C VAL A 198 -13.19 -21.34 -23.27
N LEU A 199 -12.92 -22.01 -24.39
CA LEU A 199 -12.40 -21.36 -25.60
C LEU A 199 -13.38 -20.35 -26.20
N ALA A 200 -14.68 -20.67 -26.24
CA ALA A 200 -15.72 -19.79 -26.74
C ALA A 200 -15.89 -18.53 -25.86
N THR A 201 -15.73 -18.66 -24.55
CA THR A 201 -15.83 -17.53 -23.60
C THR A 201 -14.51 -16.79 -23.37
N ALA A 202 -13.36 -17.38 -23.73
CA ALA A 202 -12.04 -16.75 -23.63
C ALA A 202 -11.96 -15.32 -24.22
N PRO A 203 -12.49 -15.01 -25.42
CA PRO A 203 -12.46 -13.64 -25.94
C PRO A 203 -13.29 -12.66 -25.09
N LEU A 204 -14.39 -13.09 -24.48
CA LEU A 204 -15.17 -12.25 -23.57
C LEU A 204 -14.37 -11.96 -22.29
N TRP A 205 -13.72 -12.98 -21.72
CA TRP A 205 -12.84 -12.82 -20.57
C TRP A 205 -11.69 -11.87 -20.85
N ARG A 206 -11.03 -11.98 -22.01
CA ARG A 206 -9.98 -11.02 -22.44
C ARG A 206 -10.52 -9.60 -22.53
N ARG A 207 -11.66 -9.39 -23.19
CA ARG A 207 -12.31 -8.07 -23.29
C ARG A 207 -12.61 -7.45 -21.93
N LEU A 208 -13.06 -8.26 -20.95
CA LEU A 208 -13.35 -7.79 -19.59
C LEU A 208 -12.09 -7.46 -18.78
N LEU A 209 -10.98 -8.14 -19.05
CA LEU A 209 -9.70 -7.83 -18.42
C LEU A 209 -9.08 -6.57 -19.04
N ASP A 210 -9.13 -6.47 -20.37
CA ASP A 210 -8.63 -5.32 -21.13
C ASP A 210 -9.44 -4.06 -20.83
N SER A 211 -10.76 -4.16 -20.63
CA SER A 211 -11.60 -3.02 -20.28
C SER A 211 -11.20 -2.40 -18.94
N ARG A 212 -10.82 -3.21 -17.95
CA ARG A 212 -10.30 -2.70 -16.66
C ARG A 212 -8.96 -1.98 -16.81
N ALA A 213 -8.08 -2.47 -17.69
CA ALA A 213 -6.81 -1.80 -17.97
C ALA A 213 -7.00 -0.46 -18.70
N ALA A 214 -7.93 -0.44 -19.67
CA ALA A 214 -8.32 0.76 -20.38
C ALA A 214 -8.97 1.79 -19.45
N GLU A 215 -9.82 1.35 -18.52
CA GLU A 215 -10.48 2.23 -17.55
C GLU A 215 -9.46 2.84 -16.56
N ARG A 216 -8.49 2.06 -16.08
CA ARG A 216 -7.40 2.59 -15.22
C ARG A 216 -6.56 3.64 -15.93
N THR A 217 -6.19 3.39 -17.18
CA THR A 217 -5.39 4.37 -17.96
C THR A 217 -6.20 5.61 -18.31
N ALA A 218 -7.49 5.48 -18.61
CA ALA A 218 -8.38 6.63 -18.79
C ALA A 218 -8.53 7.44 -17.50
N ARG A 219 -8.66 6.77 -16.36
CA ARG A 219 -8.77 7.41 -15.04
C ARG A 219 -7.50 8.15 -14.67
N ILE A 220 -6.34 7.52 -14.81
CA ILE A 220 -5.03 8.17 -14.57
C ILE A 220 -4.90 9.44 -15.43
N ARG A 221 -5.19 9.36 -16.73
CA ARG A 221 -5.13 10.53 -17.62
C ARG A 221 -6.12 11.63 -17.22
N SER A 222 -7.31 11.27 -16.74
CA SER A 222 -8.30 12.26 -16.29
C SER A 222 -7.88 12.95 -15.00
N GLU A 223 -7.27 12.20 -14.08
CA GLU A 223 -6.75 12.71 -12.81
C GLU A 223 -5.53 13.60 -13.04
N GLU A 224 -4.62 13.22 -13.94
CA GLU A 224 -3.49 14.05 -14.39
C GLU A 224 -3.97 15.37 -15.00
N ARG A 225 -4.93 15.32 -15.93
CA ARG A 225 -5.49 16.54 -16.55
C ARG A 225 -6.15 17.45 -15.53
N ALA A 226 -6.89 16.90 -14.58
CA ALA A 226 -7.54 17.66 -13.53
C ALA A 226 -6.51 18.31 -12.59
N ALA A 227 -5.46 17.58 -12.21
CA ALA A 227 -4.37 18.10 -11.38
C ALA A 227 -3.61 19.24 -12.08
N VAL A 228 -3.28 19.06 -13.37
CA VAL A 228 -2.65 20.09 -14.20
C VAL A 228 -3.53 21.33 -14.31
N ALA A 229 -4.82 21.16 -14.59
CA ALA A 229 -5.75 22.29 -14.69
C ALA A 229 -5.91 23.03 -13.36
N ALA A 230 -5.99 22.32 -12.24
CA ALA A 230 -6.06 22.93 -10.90
C ALA A 230 -4.81 23.75 -10.59
N HIS A 231 -3.63 23.19 -10.84
CA HIS A 231 -2.36 23.87 -10.58
C HIS A 231 -2.19 25.14 -11.44
N LEU A 232 -2.52 25.06 -12.73
CA LEU A 232 -2.53 26.22 -13.63
C LEU A 232 -3.52 27.28 -13.17
N HIS A 233 -4.69 26.86 -12.67
CA HIS A 233 -5.70 27.78 -12.18
C HIS A 233 -5.21 28.54 -10.94
N ASP A 234 -4.61 27.84 -9.98
CA ASP A 234 -4.13 28.44 -8.74
C ASP A 234 -2.97 29.42 -9.01
N SER A 235 -1.97 29.04 -9.81
CA SER A 235 -0.80 29.89 -10.08
C SER A 235 -1.14 31.13 -10.91
N VAL A 236 -1.97 30.98 -11.96
CA VAL A 236 -2.35 32.08 -12.85
C VAL A 236 -3.29 33.05 -12.17
N LEU A 237 -4.31 32.57 -11.44
CA LEU A 237 -5.22 33.45 -10.72
C LEU A 237 -4.52 34.19 -9.58
N GLN A 238 -3.62 33.52 -8.85
CA GLN A 238 -2.86 34.15 -7.79
C GLN A 238 -1.95 35.26 -8.33
N THR A 239 -1.30 35.03 -9.48
CA THR A 239 -0.48 36.06 -10.10
C THR A 239 -1.33 37.20 -10.64
N LEU A 240 -2.45 36.93 -11.31
CA LEU A 240 -3.37 37.98 -11.76
C LEU A 240 -3.87 38.82 -10.58
N ALA A 241 -4.15 38.21 -9.43
CA ALA A 241 -4.52 38.92 -8.21
C ALA A 241 -3.38 39.80 -7.67
N LEU A 242 -2.14 39.31 -7.71
CA LEU A 242 -0.96 40.09 -7.32
C LEU A 242 -0.66 41.23 -8.29
N ILE A 243 -0.85 41.04 -9.61
CA ILE A 243 -0.74 42.09 -10.63
C ILE A 243 -1.81 43.16 -10.39
N GLN A 244 -3.06 42.76 -10.14
CA GLN A 244 -4.14 43.71 -9.81
C GLN A 244 -3.81 44.52 -8.55
N ARG A 245 -3.23 43.89 -7.52
CA ARG A 245 -2.87 44.56 -6.28
C ARG A 245 -1.69 45.54 -6.42
N HIS A 246 -0.78 45.30 -7.38
CA HIS A 246 0.40 46.13 -7.62
C HIS A 246 0.30 46.93 -8.93
N ALA A 247 -0.92 47.17 -9.44
CA ALA A 247 -1.16 47.82 -10.72
C ALA A 247 -0.55 49.23 -10.86
N GLY A 248 -0.21 49.90 -9.75
CA GLY A 248 0.45 51.20 -9.73
C GLY A 248 1.98 51.16 -9.91
N ASP A 249 2.63 49.99 -9.84
CA ASP A 249 4.08 49.82 -9.99
C ASP A 249 4.40 49.00 -11.25
N GLN A 250 4.74 49.69 -12.34
CA GLN A 250 5.09 49.07 -13.62
C GLN A 250 6.29 48.11 -13.51
N GLN A 251 7.26 48.36 -12.63
CA GLN A 251 8.40 47.48 -12.47
C GLN A 251 8.05 46.20 -11.71
N ALA A 252 7.21 46.30 -10.68
CA ALA A 252 6.71 45.11 -9.97
C ALA A 252 5.86 44.21 -10.88
N VAL A 253 4.97 44.78 -11.68
CA VAL A 253 4.15 44.03 -12.65
C VAL A 253 5.03 43.35 -13.70
N ALA A 254 6.03 44.04 -14.25
CA ALA A 254 6.94 43.47 -15.23
C ALA A 254 7.81 42.34 -14.67
N ARG A 255 8.23 42.41 -13.39
CA ARG A 255 8.95 41.32 -12.72
C ARG A 255 8.06 40.10 -12.52
N LEU A 256 6.84 40.30 -12.02
CA LEU A 256 5.90 39.21 -11.71
C LEU A 256 5.41 38.49 -12.98
N ALA A 257 5.18 39.24 -14.06
CA ALA A 257 4.82 38.67 -15.36
C ALA A 257 5.97 37.82 -15.94
N ARG A 258 7.21 38.30 -15.88
CA ARG A 258 8.38 37.54 -16.36
C ARG A 258 8.67 36.29 -15.52
N SER A 259 8.47 36.34 -14.21
CA SER A 259 8.63 35.15 -13.37
C SER A 259 7.61 34.07 -13.73
N GLN A 260 6.34 34.44 -13.94
CA GLN A 260 5.31 33.50 -14.36
C GLN A 260 5.50 32.97 -15.78
N GLU A 261 5.98 33.80 -16.71
CA GLU A 261 6.33 33.36 -18.05
C GLU A 261 7.41 32.27 -18.00
N ARG A 262 8.46 32.46 -17.19
CA ARG A 262 9.53 31.47 -17.01
C ARG A 262 9.05 30.19 -16.36
N GLU A 263 8.23 30.30 -15.32
CA GLU A 263 7.61 29.14 -14.64
C GLU A 263 6.78 28.32 -15.63
N LEU A 264 5.89 28.98 -16.39
CA LEU A 264 5.05 28.33 -17.39
C LEU A 264 5.87 27.72 -18.55
N ARG A 265 6.95 28.40 -18.97
CA ARG A 265 7.85 27.91 -20.02
C ARG A 265 8.65 26.69 -19.55
N SER A 266 9.15 26.67 -18.32
CA SER A 266 9.83 25.50 -17.76
C SER A 266 8.88 24.30 -17.70
N TRP A 267 7.63 24.51 -17.30
CA TRP A 267 6.65 23.43 -17.18
C TRP A 267 6.15 22.91 -18.54
N LEU A 268 5.93 23.77 -19.54
CA LEU A 268 5.48 23.38 -20.89
C LEU A 268 6.56 22.65 -21.70
N TYR A 269 7.85 22.88 -21.41
CA TYR A 269 8.95 22.40 -22.25
C TYR A 269 9.86 21.37 -21.57
N GLU A 270 9.60 20.96 -20.32
CA GLU A 270 10.56 20.12 -19.57
C GLU A 270 9.95 18.94 -18.79
N PRO A 271 9.58 17.82 -19.46
CA PRO A 271 9.36 16.54 -18.80
C PRO A 271 10.54 15.54 -18.90
N ALA A 272 11.75 15.96 -19.31
CA ALA A 272 12.82 15.03 -19.72
C ALA A 272 14.15 15.09 -18.94
N THR A 273 14.25 15.83 -17.83
CA THR A 273 15.53 15.95 -17.07
C THR A 273 15.65 15.01 -15.86
N ALA A 274 14.62 14.20 -15.55
CA ALA A 274 14.59 13.41 -14.31
C ALA A 274 15.12 11.96 -14.43
N ALA A 275 15.71 11.54 -15.54
CA ALA A 275 16.24 10.19 -15.72
C ALA A 275 17.58 10.18 -16.48
N GLY A 276 18.64 10.69 -15.84
CA GLY A 276 19.99 10.76 -16.38
C GLY A 276 20.30 12.12 -16.99
N GLY A 277 20.51 13.13 -16.15
CA GLY A 277 20.74 14.51 -16.57
C GLY A 277 22.03 14.65 -17.39
N THR A 278 22.00 15.54 -18.38
CA THR A 278 23.20 15.94 -19.12
C THR A 278 23.88 17.12 -18.41
N TRP A 279 25.15 17.37 -18.74
CA TRP A 279 25.94 18.47 -18.17
C TRP A 279 25.25 19.83 -18.38
N ALA A 280 24.71 20.06 -19.58
CA ALA A 280 23.97 21.29 -19.88
C ALA A 280 22.74 21.48 -18.97
N GLY A 281 22.01 20.39 -18.69
CA GLY A 281 20.87 20.41 -17.76
C GLY A 281 21.30 20.69 -16.33
N LEU A 282 22.41 20.09 -15.88
CA LEU A 282 22.96 20.32 -14.55
C LEU A 282 23.39 21.78 -14.35
N VAL A 283 24.07 22.37 -15.35
CA VAL A 283 24.50 23.78 -15.32
C VAL A 283 23.29 24.72 -15.29
N SER A 284 22.28 24.45 -16.12
CA SER A 284 21.06 25.29 -16.17
C SER A 284 20.32 25.29 -14.83
N HIS A 285 20.19 24.12 -14.19
CA HIS A 285 19.54 23.99 -12.88
C HIS A 285 20.33 24.72 -11.78
N MET A 286 21.65 24.55 -11.77
CA MET A 286 22.55 25.19 -10.81
C MET A 286 22.53 26.71 -10.93
N VAL A 287 22.55 27.25 -12.15
CA VAL A 287 22.45 28.70 -12.40
C VAL A 287 21.13 29.23 -11.86
N ALA A 288 20.01 28.57 -12.18
CA ALA A 288 18.70 28.98 -11.70
C ALA A 288 18.61 29.00 -10.16
N GLU A 289 19.23 28.02 -9.49
CA GLU A 289 19.29 27.97 -8.02
C GLU A 289 20.08 29.16 -7.45
N VAL A 290 21.25 29.47 -8.02
CA VAL A 290 22.09 30.59 -7.57
C VAL A 290 21.40 31.93 -7.80
N GLU A 291 20.77 32.16 -8.95
CA GLU A 291 20.05 33.41 -9.24
C GLU A 291 18.79 33.58 -8.37
N ALA A 292 18.18 32.48 -7.92
CA ALA A 292 17.02 32.52 -7.03
C ALA A 292 17.41 32.88 -5.58
N ASP A 293 18.48 32.28 -5.08
CA ASP A 293 18.94 32.46 -3.70
C ASP A 293 19.80 33.72 -3.51
N HIS A 294 20.38 34.23 -4.60
CA HIS A 294 21.31 35.35 -4.56
C HIS A 294 21.00 36.40 -5.63
N ALA A 295 21.22 37.68 -5.31
CA ALA A 295 21.04 38.80 -6.25
C ALA A 295 22.19 38.91 -7.27
N LEU A 296 22.54 37.80 -7.92
CA LEU A 296 23.59 37.68 -8.93
C LEU A 296 22.97 37.11 -10.20
N THR A 297 23.04 37.84 -11.31
CA THR A 297 22.69 37.31 -12.65
C THR A 297 23.89 36.57 -13.23
N VAL A 298 23.70 35.36 -13.75
CA VAL A 298 24.78 34.59 -14.37
C VAL A 298 24.56 34.54 -15.88
N ASP A 299 25.61 34.77 -16.68
CA ASP A 299 25.59 34.59 -18.13
C ASP A 299 26.27 33.25 -18.50
N PRO A 300 25.52 32.15 -18.67
CA PRO A 300 26.08 30.84 -18.97
C PRO A 300 26.28 30.61 -20.47
N VAL A 301 27.49 30.23 -20.85
CA VAL A 301 27.84 29.71 -22.17
C VAL A 301 28.30 28.27 -22.02
N VAL A 302 27.50 27.34 -22.53
CA VAL A 302 27.77 25.89 -22.49
C VAL A 302 28.13 25.41 -23.90
N VAL A 303 29.32 24.84 -24.06
CA VAL A 303 29.81 24.28 -25.32
C VAL A 303 30.03 22.78 -25.15
N GLY A 304 29.28 21.97 -25.89
CA GLY A 304 29.30 20.51 -25.76
C GLY A 304 28.44 19.99 -24.61
N ASP A 305 28.21 18.67 -24.58
CA ASP A 305 27.37 18.04 -23.56
C ASP A 305 27.83 16.60 -23.27
N ALA A 306 27.50 16.10 -22.09
CA ALA A 306 27.82 14.74 -21.65
C ALA A 306 26.81 14.24 -20.63
N PRO A 307 26.56 12.91 -20.56
CA PRO A 307 25.80 12.34 -19.46
C PRO A 307 26.53 12.59 -18.13
N VAL A 308 25.80 13.00 -17.10
CA VAL A 308 26.35 13.28 -15.78
C VAL A 308 26.66 11.97 -15.06
N ASP A 309 27.92 11.78 -14.70
CA ASP A 309 28.41 10.79 -13.76
C ASP A 309 28.74 11.43 -12.40
N ASP A 310 29.21 10.64 -11.43
CA ASP A 310 29.54 11.14 -10.09
C ASP A 310 30.64 12.21 -10.11
N ALA A 311 31.57 12.15 -11.07
CA ALA A 311 32.66 13.11 -11.20
C ALA A 311 32.15 14.45 -11.76
N LEU A 312 31.30 14.42 -12.80
CA LEU A 312 30.63 15.61 -13.34
C LEU A 312 29.67 16.23 -12.31
N ALA A 313 28.96 15.42 -11.52
CA ALA A 313 28.12 15.94 -10.44
C ALA A 313 28.96 16.67 -9.38
N ALA A 314 30.11 16.13 -9.01
CA ALA A 314 31.04 16.77 -8.08
C ALA A 314 31.68 18.04 -8.64
N LEU A 315 32.00 18.06 -9.94
CA LEU A 315 32.45 19.26 -10.66
C LEU A 315 31.35 20.34 -10.66
N GLY A 316 30.11 19.95 -10.93
CA GLY A 316 28.94 20.84 -10.86
C GLY A 316 28.76 21.47 -9.48
N ALA A 317 28.90 20.68 -8.41
CA ALA A 317 28.85 21.20 -7.04
C ALA A 317 29.99 22.19 -6.74
N ALA A 318 31.19 21.98 -7.31
CA ALA A 318 32.31 22.90 -7.19
C ALA A 318 32.07 24.22 -7.95
N THR A 319 31.48 24.15 -9.14
CA THR A 319 31.05 25.32 -9.92
C THR A 319 29.99 26.14 -9.17
N ARG A 320 29.01 25.47 -8.56
CA ARG A 320 27.97 26.13 -7.74
C ARG A 320 28.59 26.94 -6.62
N GLU A 321 29.52 26.33 -5.91
CA GLU A 321 30.24 26.97 -4.80
C GLU A 321 31.03 28.19 -5.29
N ALA A 322 31.69 28.12 -6.46
CA ALA A 322 32.37 29.27 -7.04
C ALA A 322 31.41 30.44 -7.35
N LEU A 323 30.24 30.16 -7.92
CA LEU A 323 29.20 31.17 -8.20
C LEU A 323 28.63 31.79 -6.91
N VAL A 324 28.36 30.97 -5.89
CA VAL A 324 27.90 31.44 -4.57
C VAL A 324 28.93 32.35 -3.92
N ASN A 325 30.23 32.04 -4.06
CA ASN A 325 31.30 32.88 -3.52
C ASN A 325 31.41 34.21 -4.27
N ALA A 326 31.25 34.21 -5.60
CA ALA A 326 31.12 35.45 -6.36
C ALA A 326 29.92 36.28 -5.85
N ALA A 327 28.74 35.67 -5.69
CA ALA A 327 27.55 36.35 -5.20
C ALA A 327 27.72 36.97 -3.80
N LYS A 328 28.42 36.29 -2.89
CA LYS A 328 28.60 36.74 -1.50
C LYS A 328 29.73 37.75 -1.31
N HIS A 329 30.79 37.66 -2.11
CA HIS A 329 32.05 38.32 -1.81
C HIS A 329 32.54 39.29 -2.90
N ALA A 330 32.14 39.11 -4.16
CA ALA A 330 32.63 39.95 -5.25
C ALA A 330 32.01 41.36 -5.24
N GLY A 331 30.82 41.53 -4.64
CA GLY A 331 30.11 42.81 -4.62
C GLY A 331 29.56 43.23 -5.99
N VAL A 332 29.32 42.25 -6.88
CA VAL A 332 28.77 42.46 -8.23
C VAL A 332 27.36 41.89 -8.34
N THR A 333 26.62 42.37 -9.35
CA THR A 333 25.30 41.86 -9.71
C THR A 333 25.32 40.93 -10.91
N SER A 334 26.48 40.68 -11.52
CA SER A 334 26.63 39.78 -12.67
C SER A 334 27.94 38.98 -12.65
N ALA A 335 27.90 37.72 -13.11
CA ALA A 335 29.07 36.87 -13.32
C ALA A 335 28.98 36.09 -14.65
N ASP A 336 30.13 35.84 -15.28
CA ASP A 336 30.23 35.08 -16.53
C ASP A 336 30.56 33.62 -16.20
N LEU A 337 29.80 32.66 -16.76
CA LEU A 337 30.05 31.22 -16.64
C LEU A 337 30.29 30.63 -18.02
N TYR A 338 31.51 30.16 -18.29
CA TYR A 338 31.82 29.42 -19.52
C TYR A 338 32.14 27.97 -19.17
N THR A 339 31.58 27.03 -19.92
CA THR A 339 31.92 25.62 -19.78
C THR A 339 32.06 24.96 -21.13
N GLU A 340 33.08 24.10 -21.24
CA GLU A 340 33.38 23.36 -22.44
C GLU A 340 33.54 21.87 -22.11
N VAL A 341 32.79 21.04 -22.83
CA VAL A 341 32.84 19.58 -22.73
C VAL A 341 33.50 19.05 -23.99
N THR A 342 34.69 18.50 -23.82
CA THR A 342 35.42 17.80 -24.89
C THR A 342 35.52 16.31 -24.57
N ALA A 343 36.00 15.52 -25.54
CA ALA A 343 36.29 14.11 -25.31
C ALA A 343 37.44 13.87 -24.31
N GLN A 344 38.32 14.85 -24.12
CA GLN A 344 39.53 14.73 -23.29
C GLN A 344 39.37 15.35 -21.89
N SER A 345 38.49 16.34 -21.75
CA SER A 345 38.27 17.02 -20.47
C SER A 345 36.96 17.83 -20.47
N VAL A 346 36.45 18.11 -19.27
CA VAL A 346 35.44 19.13 -19.01
C VAL A 346 36.12 20.31 -18.33
N SER A 347 35.99 21.51 -18.90
CA SER A 347 36.51 22.75 -18.33
C SER A 347 35.37 23.69 -17.97
N VAL A 348 35.55 24.43 -16.86
CA VAL A 348 34.61 25.42 -16.36
C VAL A 348 35.37 26.65 -15.92
N PHE A 349 34.91 27.81 -16.36
CA PHE A 349 35.46 29.11 -16.05
C PHE A 349 34.35 29.97 -15.45
N VAL A 350 34.57 30.40 -14.21
CA VAL A 350 33.69 31.35 -13.51
C VAL A 350 34.46 32.64 -13.35
N ARG A 351 33.93 33.73 -13.91
CA ARG A 351 34.56 35.05 -13.84
C ARG A 351 33.61 36.08 -13.26
N ASP A 352 34.07 36.77 -12.22
CA ASP A 352 33.42 37.98 -11.71
C ASP A 352 34.30 39.21 -11.98
N ARG A 353 33.65 40.39 -12.05
CA ARG A 353 34.32 41.69 -12.19
C ARG A 353 34.24 42.48 -10.88
N GLY A 354 34.43 41.79 -9.76
CA GLY A 354 34.23 42.35 -8.42
C GLY A 354 35.45 42.96 -7.77
N ALA A 355 35.36 43.12 -6.45
CA ALA A 355 36.41 43.71 -5.62
C ALA A 355 37.74 42.92 -5.68
N GLY A 356 37.69 41.64 -6.03
CA GLY A 356 38.85 40.75 -6.01
C GLY A 356 39.47 40.61 -4.61
N PHE A 357 40.49 39.77 -4.49
CA PHE A 357 41.25 39.61 -3.26
C PHE A 357 42.67 39.16 -3.56
N GLU A 358 43.57 39.33 -2.59
CA GLU A 358 44.94 38.84 -2.70
C GLU A 358 45.03 37.44 -2.07
N PRO A 359 45.22 36.35 -2.84
CA PRO A 359 45.12 34.99 -2.32
C PRO A 359 46.16 34.64 -1.23
N ALA A 360 47.31 35.33 -1.24
CA ALA A 360 48.37 35.14 -0.26
C ALA A 360 48.07 35.80 1.10
N ALA A 361 47.20 36.82 1.12
CA ALA A 361 46.86 37.58 2.33
C ALA A 361 45.68 36.99 3.11
N VAL A 362 45.00 35.96 2.59
CA VAL A 362 43.83 35.34 3.24
C VAL A 362 44.26 34.47 4.43
N PRO A 363 43.79 34.78 5.66
CA PRO A 363 44.06 33.99 6.87
C PRO A 363 43.65 32.51 6.73
N GLY A 364 44.38 31.61 7.38
CA GLY A 364 44.21 30.15 7.23
C GLY A 364 42.82 29.63 7.60
N ASP A 365 42.11 30.31 8.50
CA ASP A 365 40.75 30.02 8.96
C ASP A 365 39.65 30.44 7.97
N ARG A 366 39.98 31.28 6.97
CA ARG A 366 39.05 31.78 5.94
C ARG A 366 39.31 31.22 4.55
N ARG A 367 40.09 30.14 4.44
CA ARG A 367 40.43 29.47 3.16
C ARG A 367 39.27 28.67 2.54
N GLY A 368 38.03 28.92 2.96
CA GLY A 368 36.83 28.17 2.56
C GLY A 368 36.76 27.91 1.05
N LEU A 369 37.01 28.90 0.19
CA LEU A 369 37.01 28.71 -1.26
C LEU A 369 38.20 27.86 -1.76
N ARG A 370 39.44 28.18 -1.33
CA ARG A 370 40.66 27.52 -1.80
C ARG A 370 40.73 26.06 -1.36
N ASP A 371 40.40 25.76 -0.11
CA ASP A 371 40.53 24.40 0.40
C ASP A 371 39.29 23.54 0.08
N SER A 372 38.08 24.13 -0.03
CA SER A 372 36.86 23.36 -0.32
C SER A 372 36.65 23.10 -1.81
N VAL A 373 36.97 24.04 -2.71
CA VAL A 373 36.82 23.87 -4.16
C VAL A 373 38.01 23.10 -4.72
N THR A 374 39.25 23.53 -4.45
CA THR A 374 40.45 22.81 -4.92
C THR A 374 40.54 21.42 -4.32
N GLY A 375 40.23 21.25 -3.02
CA GLY A 375 40.21 19.94 -2.38
C GLY A 375 39.13 19.01 -2.95
N ARG A 376 37.97 19.54 -3.36
CA ARG A 376 36.87 18.74 -3.93
C ARG A 376 37.17 18.30 -5.36
N VAL A 377 37.73 19.20 -6.18
CA VAL A 377 38.09 18.90 -7.56
C VAL A 377 39.32 17.97 -7.63
N ALA A 378 40.29 18.12 -6.74
CA ALA A 378 41.43 17.21 -6.66
C ALA A 378 41.03 15.77 -6.30
N ARG A 379 40.00 15.57 -5.46
CA ARG A 379 39.50 14.23 -5.10
C ARG A 379 38.89 13.46 -6.27
N ILE A 380 38.40 14.17 -7.29
CA ILE A 380 37.86 13.58 -8.52
C ILE A 380 38.88 13.56 -9.66
N GLY A 381 40.17 13.79 -9.36
CA GLY A 381 41.24 13.78 -10.36
C GLY A 381 41.32 15.03 -11.24
N GLY A 382 40.59 16.09 -10.90
CA GLY A 382 40.64 17.37 -11.60
C GLY A 382 41.65 18.36 -11.00
N THR A 383 41.80 19.50 -11.68
CA THR A 383 42.59 20.65 -11.23
C THR A 383 41.69 21.88 -11.04
N ALA A 384 42.01 22.71 -10.06
CA ALA A 384 41.32 23.97 -9.83
C ALA A 384 42.34 25.09 -9.63
N THR A 385 42.24 26.14 -10.43
CA THR A 385 43.10 27.32 -10.42
C THR A 385 42.25 28.55 -10.10
N VAL A 386 42.68 29.33 -9.11
CA VAL A 386 42.02 30.58 -8.72
C VAL A 386 42.99 31.73 -8.96
N ARG A 387 42.59 32.69 -9.80
CA ARG A 387 43.32 33.92 -10.07
C ARG A 387 42.46 35.08 -9.57
N SER A 388 43.02 35.90 -8.69
CA SER A 388 42.35 37.10 -8.20
C SER A 388 43.39 38.17 -7.88
N ALA A 389 43.04 39.41 -8.15
CA ALA A 389 43.79 40.58 -7.74
C ALA A 389 42.80 41.65 -7.23
N PRO A 390 43.16 42.40 -6.17
CA PRO A 390 42.31 43.49 -5.67
C PRO A 390 41.96 44.49 -6.79
N GLY A 391 40.67 44.69 -7.03
CA GLY A 391 40.12 45.58 -8.05
C GLY A 391 39.96 44.99 -9.47
N GLU A 392 40.48 43.80 -9.74
CA GLU A 392 40.40 43.16 -11.08
C GLU A 392 39.38 42.01 -11.15
N GLY A 393 38.81 41.60 -10.00
CA GLY A 393 37.84 40.51 -9.88
C GLY A 393 38.47 39.16 -9.53
N THR A 394 37.68 38.10 -9.68
CA THR A 394 38.13 36.70 -9.48
C THR A 394 37.80 35.85 -10.69
N GLU A 395 38.75 35.02 -11.10
CA GLU A 395 38.60 33.99 -12.12
C GLU A 395 38.89 32.62 -11.47
N VAL A 396 37.93 31.71 -11.56
CA VAL A 396 38.04 30.33 -11.10
C VAL A 396 37.95 29.41 -12.30
N GLU A 397 39.02 28.68 -12.56
CA GLU A 397 39.12 27.67 -13.61
C GLU A 397 39.14 26.27 -12.98
N LEU A 398 38.19 25.42 -13.38
CA LEU A 398 38.06 24.04 -12.93
C LEU A 398 38.18 23.12 -14.15
N VAL A 399 39.08 22.15 -14.10
CA VAL A 399 39.29 21.20 -15.21
C VAL A 399 39.23 19.77 -14.68
N LEU A 400 38.40 18.96 -15.32
CA LEU A 400 38.26 17.53 -15.04
C LEU A 400 38.69 16.74 -16.29
N PRO A 401 39.82 16.01 -16.26
CA PRO A 401 40.19 15.10 -17.32
C PRO A 401 39.12 14.01 -17.49
N ARG A 402 38.82 13.66 -18.74
CA ARG A 402 37.97 12.50 -19.07
C ARG A 402 38.86 11.40 -19.61
N GLU A 403 38.81 10.22 -18.98
CA GLU A 403 39.32 9.03 -19.64
C GLU A 403 38.44 8.76 -20.86
N ALA A 404 39.04 8.73 -22.04
CA ALA A 404 38.35 8.33 -23.26
C ALA A 404 37.75 6.94 -23.02
N ALA A 405 36.43 6.81 -23.13
CA ALA A 405 35.80 5.50 -23.22
C ALA A 405 36.41 4.79 -24.44
N ALA A 406 37.24 3.78 -24.18
CA ALA A 406 37.93 2.98 -25.19
C ALA A 406 36.95 2.09 -25.97
#